data_AF-A0A7K2AUE7-F1
#
_entry.id   AF-A0A7K2AUE7-F1
#
_cell.length_a   1.000
_cell.length_b   1.000
_cell.length_c   1.000
_cell.angle_alpha   90.00
_cell.angle_beta   90.00
_cell.angle_gamma   90.00
#
_symmetry.space_group_name_H-M   'P 1'
#
loop_
_entity.id
_entity.type
_entity.pdbx_description
1 polymer ?
#
loop_
_entity_poly.entity_id
_entity_poly.type
_entity_poly.pdbx_seq_one_letter_code
_entity_poly.pdbx_strand_id
1 'polypeptide(L)'
;MARRLLARMREHGTSLICALGNEASGNIAASLQPELNMMIEQTLWTGVDDGHGRLLARRAGVTVEGRGAASQPRRVLMWLPSTEGRVTCVESDQTSASAFDLGLEDIRQRRAG
;
A
#
# COMPACT_ATOMS: atom_id res chain seq x y z
N MET A 1 21.66 -8.96 -10.23
CA MET A 1 20.93 -9.96 -9.41
C MET A 1 19.41 -9.94 -9.63
N ALA A 2 18.75 -8.78 -9.72
CA ALA A 2 17.30 -8.63 -9.96
C ALA A 2 16.71 -9.50 -11.09
N ARG A 3 17.40 -9.59 -12.23
CA ARG A 3 16.95 -10.35 -13.42
C ARG A 3 16.79 -11.86 -13.18
N ARG A 4 17.64 -12.45 -12.32
CA ARG A 4 17.61 -13.88 -12.00
C ARG A 4 16.45 -14.21 -11.05
N LEU A 5 16.14 -13.31 -10.12
CA LEU A 5 14.98 -13.44 -9.24
C LEU A 5 13.69 -13.44 -10.07
N LEU A 6 13.51 -12.46 -10.95
CA LEU A 6 12.32 -12.38 -11.82
C LEU A 6 12.14 -13.60 -12.71
N ALA A 7 13.23 -14.11 -13.30
CA ALA A 7 13.17 -15.33 -14.12
C ALA A 7 12.63 -16.51 -13.30
N ARG A 8 13.12 -16.66 -12.05
CA ARG A 8 12.68 -17.73 -11.17
C ARG A 8 11.24 -17.57 -10.70
N MET A 9 10.81 -16.34 -10.49
CA MET A 9 9.43 -16.04 -10.16
C MET A 9 8.46 -16.41 -11.29
N ARG A 10 8.82 -16.11 -12.55
CA ARG A 10 8.01 -16.52 -13.72
C ARG A 10 7.95 -18.03 -13.89
N GLU A 11 9.07 -18.71 -13.73
CA GLU A 11 9.16 -20.18 -13.84
C GLU A 11 8.28 -20.89 -12.81
N HIS A 12 8.15 -20.33 -11.61
CA HIS A 12 7.34 -20.89 -10.54
C HIS A 12 5.96 -20.22 -10.38
N GLY A 13 5.53 -19.35 -11.32
CA GLY A 13 4.24 -18.65 -11.23
C GLY A 13 4.07 -17.80 -9.95
N THR A 14 5.18 -17.30 -9.39
CA THR A 14 5.21 -16.52 -8.15
C THR A 14 5.26 -15.02 -8.47
N SER A 15 4.57 -14.18 -7.70
CA SER A 15 4.55 -12.71 -7.90
C SER A 15 5.37 -11.98 -6.83
N LEU A 16 6.06 -10.91 -7.23
CA LEU A 16 6.81 -10.05 -6.30
C LEU A 16 5.96 -8.85 -5.94
N ILE A 17 5.74 -8.64 -4.65
CA ILE A 17 5.11 -7.42 -4.14
C ILE A 17 6.20 -6.64 -3.42
N CYS A 18 6.48 -5.45 -3.93
CA CYS A 18 7.34 -4.50 -3.24
C CYS A 18 6.45 -3.57 -2.42
N ALA A 19 6.46 -3.74 -1.10
CA ALA A 19 5.82 -2.81 -0.17
C ALA A 19 6.92 -1.94 0.44
N LEU A 20 7.31 -0.90 -0.29
CA LEU A 20 8.41 -0.04 0.12
C LEU A 20 7.92 1.39 0.36
N GLY A 21 8.32 1.99 1.47
CA GLY A 21 8.04 3.40 1.77
C GLY A 21 9.07 4.33 1.11
N ASN A 22 8.56 5.39 0.49
CA ASN A 22 9.26 6.59 0.00
C ASN A 22 10.42 6.39 -1.03
N GLU A 23 10.69 7.47 -1.77
CA GLU A 23 11.60 7.68 -2.93
C GLU A 23 12.89 6.82 -2.96
N ALA A 24 13.57 6.61 -1.83
CA ALA A 24 14.81 5.79 -1.76
C ALA A 24 14.58 4.34 -2.19
N SER A 25 13.37 3.84 -1.99
CA SER A 25 12.94 2.51 -2.40
C SER A 25 12.59 2.40 -3.87
N GLY A 26 12.37 3.54 -4.55
CA GLY A 26 12.08 3.61 -5.97
C GLY A 26 13.19 2.98 -6.82
N ASN A 27 14.44 3.06 -6.37
CA ASN A 27 15.58 2.52 -7.12
C ASN A 27 15.59 0.98 -7.16
N ILE A 28 15.21 0.31 -6.07
CA ILE A 28 15.13 -1.17 -6.02
C ILE A 28 13.91 -1.66 -6.80
N ALA A 29 12.75 -1.02 -6.60
CA ALA A 29 11.52 -1.37 -7.34
C ALA A 29 11.69 -1.15 -8.85
N ALA A 30 12.32 -0.04 -9.27
CA ALA A 30 12.63 0.23 -10.67
C ALA A 30 13.59 -0.80 -11.27
N SER A 31 14.60 -1.23 -10.51
CA SER A 31 15.54 -2.28 -10.95
C SER A 31 14.88 -3.66 -11.12
N LEU A 32 13.85 -3.93 -10.31
CA LEU A 32 13.12 -5.20 -10.33
C LEU A 32 11.94 -5.23 -11.31
N GLN A 33 11.43 -4.08 -11.77
CA GLN A 33 10.27 -4.01 -12.68
C GLN A 33 9.15 -5.01 -12.32
N PRO A 34 8.69 -5.05 -11.05
CA PRO A 34 7.69 -6.03 -10.62
C PRO A 34 6.40 -5.88 -11.41
N GLU A 35 5.61 -6.95 -11.50
CA GLU A 35 4.32 -6.91 -12.21
C GLU A 35 3.29 -6.03 -11.50
N LEU A 36 3.43 -5.92 -10.17
CA LEU A 36 2.64 -5.07 -9.29
C LEU A 36 3.56 -4.25 -8.39
N ASN A 37 3.23 -2.98 -8.22
CA ASN A 37 3.81 -2.07 -7.25
C ASN A 37 2.73 -1.69 -6.23
N MET A 38 3.09 -1.69 -4.95
CA MET A 38 2.19 -1.35 -3.86
C MET A 38 2.74 -0.19 -3.06
N MET A 39 1.90 0.81 -2.83
CA MET A 39 2.29 2.04 -2.19
C MET A 39 1.29 2.44 -1.12
N ILE A 40 1.81 2.83 0.04
CA ILE A 40 1.03 3.40 1.13
C ILE A 40 0.93 4.91 0.87
N GLU A 41 -0.25 5.39 0.53
CA GLU A 41 -0.51 6.81 0.25
C GLU A 41 -0.67 7.62 1.54
N GLN A 42 -1.34 7.01 2.53
CA GLN A 42 -1.71 7.67 3.76
C GLN A 42 -1.87 6.66 4.88
N THR A 43 -1.65 7.11 6.11
CA THR A 43 -1.73 6.28 7.31
C THR A 43 -2.34 7.02 8.48
N LEU A 44 -3.16 6.33 9.25
CA LEU A 44 -3.70 6.80 10.52
C LEU A 44 -3.45 5.73 11.59
N TRP A 45 -2.77 6.10 12.66
CA TRP A 45 -2.55 5.23 13.82
C TRP A 45 -3.68 5.37 14.84
N THR A 46 -4.00 4.28 15.54
CA THR A 46 -4.93 4.25 16.67
C THR A 46 -4.22 3.84 17.97
N GLY A 47 -4.83 4.11 19.12
CA GLY A 47 -4.29 3.77 20.45
C GLY A 47 -3.36 4.83 21.05
N VAL A 48 -3.18 5.95 20.36
CA VAL A 48 -2.61 7.18 20.91
C VAL A 48 -3.79 8.14 21.05
N ASP A 49 -4.25 8.34 22.28
CA ASP A 49 -5.36 9.23 22.60
C ASP A 49 -4.86 10.69 22.54
N ASP A 50 -4.91 11.48 23.63
CA ASP A 50 -4.36 12.85 23.66
C ASP A 50 -2.82 12.87 23.69
N GLY A 51 -2.16 12.23 22.73
CA GLY A 51 -0.70 12.17 22.60
C GLY A 51 0.00 11.18 23.54
N HIS A 52 -0.77 10.39 24.30
CA HIS A 52 -0.28 9.34 25.19
C HIS A 52 -0.98 8.02 24.86
N GLY A 53 -0.28 6.89 25.00
CA GLY A 53 -0.79 5.56 24.64
C GLY A 53 0.22 4.73 23.85
N ARG A 54 -0.25 3.61 23.29
CA ARG A 54 0.57 2.70 22.47
C ARG A 54 -0.06 2.60 21.09
N LEU A 55 0.77 2.59 20.04
CA LEU A 55 0.30 2.31 18.69
C LEU A 55 -0.28 0.89 18.64
N LEU A 56 -1.60 0.77 18.54
CA LEU A 56 -2.30 -0.52 18.55
C LEU A 56 -2.58 -1.02 17.14
N ALA A 57 -3.02 -0.13 16.25
CA ALA A 57 -3.31 -0.47 14.86
C ALA A 57 -3.04 0.71 13.94
N ARG A 58 -2.84 0.42 12.65
CA ARG A 58 -2.67 1.43 11.59
C ARG A 58 -3.65 1.18 10.46
N ARG A 59 -4.53 2.13 10.20
CA ARG A 59 -5.27 2.18 8.93
C ARG A 59 -4.38 2.79 7.85
N ALA A 60 -4.30 2.15 6.70
CA ALA A 60 -3.50 2.58 5.58
C ALA A 60 -4.33 2.59 4.29
N GLY A 61 -4.23 3.67 3.53
CA GLY A 61 -4.70 3.74 2.16
C GLY A 61 -3.60 3.23 1.24
N VAL A 62 -3.87 2.15 0.50
CA VAL A 62 -2.88 1.48 -0.33
C VAL A 62 -3.32 1.52 -1.80
N THR A 63 -2.43 2.01 -2.65
CA THR A 63 -2.57 1.92 -4.10
C THR A 63 -1.77 0.72 -4.61
N VAL A 64 -2.38 -0.05 -5.50
CA VAL A 64 -1.73 -1.11 -6.26
C VAL A 64 -1.80 -0.74 -7.73
N GLU A 65 -0.65 -0.69 -8.39
CA GLU A 65 -0.53 -0.43 -9.82
C GLU A 65 0.34 -1.50 -10.48
N GLY A 66 0.19 -1.71 -11.78
CA GLY A 66 0.93 -2.73 -12.49
C GLY A 66 0.93 -2.52 -13.99
N ARG A 67 1.27 -3.57 -14.73
CA ARG A 67 1.26 -3.57 -16.20
C ARG A 67 0.12 -4.42 -16.76
N GLY A 68 -0.21 -4.21 -18.03
CA GLY A 68 -1.20 -5.02 -18.74
C GLY A 68 -2.58 -4.97 -18.07
N ALA A 69 -3.10 -6.13 -17.66
CA ALA A 69 -4.39 -6.24 -16.97
C ALA A 69 -4.44 -5.51 -15.61
N ALA A 70 -3.29 -5.19 -15.01
CA ALA A 70 -3.17 -4.40 -13.79
C ALA A 70 -2.78 -2.93 -14.06
N SER A 71 -2.88 -2.47 -15.31
CA SER A 71 -2.56 -1.07 -15.68
C SER A 71 -3.50 -0.06 -15.04
N GLN A 72 -4.75 -0.44 -14.74
CA GLN A 72 -5.67 0.39 -14.00
C GLN A 72 -5.36 0.29 -12.49
N PRO A 73 -4.92 1.38 -11.83
CA PRO A 73 -4.60 1.33 -10.41
C PRO A 73 -5.82 0.99 -9.57
N ARG A 74 -5.64 0.13 -8.57
CA ARG A 74 -6.65 -0.21 -7.56
C ARG A 74 -6.28 0.37 -6.22
N ARG A 75 -7.28 0.77 -5.44
CA ARG A 75 -7.08 1.32 -4.10
C ARG A 75 -7.82 0.49 -3.07
N VAL A 76 -7.18 0.26 -1.93
CA VAL A 76 -7.75 -0.51 -0.83
C VAL A 76 -7.41 0.16 0.50
N LEU A 77 -8.38 0.17 1.40
CA LEU A 77 -8.16 0.49 2.79
C LEU A 77 -7.86 -0.79 3.57
N MET A 78 -6.76 -0.78 4.31
CA MET A 78 -6.29 -1.95 5.03
C MET A 78 -5.66 -1.59 6.38
N TRP A 79 -5.74 -2.53 7.32
CA TRP A 79 -5.03 -2.49 8.58
C TRP A 79 -3.60 -3.03 8.41
N LEU A 80 -2.60 -2.30 8.93
CA LEU A 80 -1.17 -2.57 8.76
C LEU A 80 -0.31 -2.15 9.98
N PRO A 81 -0.36 -2.81 11.13
CA PRO A 81 -1.19 -3.98 11.42
C PRO A 81 -2.56 -3.58 11.98
N SER A 82 -3.46 -4.55 12.09
CA SER A 82 -4.64 -4.49 12.96
C SER A 82 -4.25 -4.61 14.42
N THR A 83 -5.22 -4.46 15.34
CA THR A 83 -5.00 -4.66 16.78
C THR A 83 -4.48 -6.05 17.12
N GLU A 84 -4.81 -7.05 16.29
CA GLU A 84 -4.35 -8.43 16.41
C GLU A 84 -2.98 -8.66 15.72
N GLY A 85 -2.31 -7.59 15.28
CA GLY A 85 -1.02 -7.70 14.58
C GLY A 85 -1.13 -8.18 13.13
N ARG A 86 -2.34 -8.28 12.56
CA ARG A 86 -2.58 -8.88 11.23
C ARG A 86 -2.76 -7.84 10.13
N VAL A 87 -2.50 -8.24 8.89
CA VAL A 87 -2.91 -7.49 7.71
C VAL A 87 -4.34 -7.88 7.36
N THR A 88 -5.27 -6.94 7.44
CA THR A 88 -6.69 -7.17 7.13
C THR A 88 -7.26 -6.02 6.31
N CYS A 89 -8.31 -6.27 5.53
CA CYS A 89 -9.07 -5.18 4.93
C CYS A 89 -9.80 -4.41 6.04
N VAL A 90 -9.93 -3.10 5.86
CA VAL A 90 -10.85 -2.31 6.68
C VAL A 90 -12.25 -2.63 6.15
N GLU A 91 -13.12 -3.18 7.00
CA GLU A 91 -14.54 -3.26 6.67
C GLU A 91 -15.04 -1.83 6.42
N SER A 92 -15.64 -1.62 5.26
CA SER A 92 -16.18 -0.32 4.87
C SER A 92 -17.43 -0.01 5.68
N ASP A 93 -17.25 0.32 6.96
CA ASP A 93 -18.26 1.03 7.72
C ASP A 93 -18.25 2.48 7.23
N GLN A 94 -19.33 2.85 6.52
CA GLN A 94 -19.43 4.05 5.69
C GLN A 94 -19.20 5.36 6.47
N THR A 95 -19.31 5.31 7.81
CA THR A 95 -19.21 6.47 8.70
C THR A 95 -17.77 6.93 8.96
N SER A 96 -16.78 6.03 9.00
CA SER A 96 -15.36 6.38 9.24
C SER A 96 -14.50 6.36 7.97
N ALA A 97 -15.04 5.82 6.88
CA ALA A 97 -14.40 5.75 5.56
C ALA A 97 -14.37 7.13 4.89
N SER A 98 -15.44 7.94 5.02
CA SER A 98 -15.61 9.17 4.22
C SER A 98 -14.51 10.21 4.40
N ALA A 99 -14.06 10.53 5.62
CA ALA A 99 -13.04 11.55 5.86
C ALA A 99 -11.65 11.14 5.36
N PHE A 100 -11.33 9.85 5.44
CA PHE A 100 -10.06 9.30 4.95
C PHE A 100 -10.09 9.07 3.43
N ASP A 101 -11.25 8.71 2.89
CA ASP A 101 -11.46 8.56 1.46
C ASP A 101 -11.40 9.90 0.71
N LEU A 102 -11.91 10.99 1.31
CA LEU A 102 -11.80 12.35 0.76
C LEU A 102 -10.33 12.80 0.64
N GLY A 103 -9.49 12.49 1.65
CA GLY A 103 -8.05 12.75 1.58
C GLY A 103 -7.31 11.89 0.54
N LEU A 104 -7.79 10.67 0.31
CA LEU A 104 -7.25 9.76 -0.72
C LEU A 104 -7.52 10.28 -2.14
N GLU A 105 -8.59 11.06 -2.36
CA GLU A 105 -8.89 11.65 -3.67
C GLU A 105 -7.98 12.84 -4.00
N ASP A 106 -7.65 13.66 -3.01
CA ASP A 106 -6.83 14.87 -3.17
C ASP A 106 -5.35 14.55 -3.47
N ILE A 107 -4.78 13.51 -2.83
CA ILE A 107 -3.42 13.01 -3.14
C ILE A 107 -3.28 12.60 -4.62
N ARG A 108 -4.37 12.16 -5.26
CA ARG A 108 -4.36 11.74 -6.68
C ARG A 108 -4.03 12.91 -7.61
N GLN A 109 -4.55 14.09 -7.32
CA GLN A 109 -4.36 15.26 -8.17
C GLN A 109 -2.93 15.78 -8.08
N ARG A 110 -2.29 15.67 -6.91
CA ARG A 110 -0.93 16.17 -6.67
C ARG A 110 0.16 15.37 -7.37
N ARG A 111 -0.13 14.13 -7.79
CA ARG A 111 0.84 13.24 -8.46
C ARG A 111 0.66 13.11 -9.98
N ALA A 112 -0.38 13.71 -10.54
CA ALA A 112 -0.66 13.74 -11.97
C ALA A 112 -0.10 15.00 -12.67
N GLY A 113 0.66 15.83 -11.95
CA GLY A 113 1.34 17.04 -12.45
C GLY A 113 2.85 16.88 -12.50
#